data_AF-A0A4Q9KYU5-F1
#
_entry.id   AF-A0A4Q9KYU5-F1
#
_cell.length_a   1.000
_cell.length_b   1.000
_cell.length_c   1.000
_cell.angle_alpha   90.00
_cell.angle_beta   90.00
_cell.angle_gamma   90.00
#
_symmetry.space_group_name_H-M   'P 1'
#
loop_
_entity.id
_entity.type
_entity.pdbx_description
1 polymer ?
#
loop_
_entity_poly.entity_id
_entity_poly.type
_entity_poly.pdbx_seq_one_letter_code
_entity_poly.pdbx_strand_id
1 'polypeptide(L)'
;SDCVITGLNVRFLCGVYCGVVSGFEEIVGAISFILKKVDLDYNYREERSKRYFEKRGGAIYIAGVKVGTFGVVDPEFCSLFGVDFVVSSFEIDVEKIYAFFIEKNK
;
A
#
# COMPACT_ATOMS: atom_id res chain seq x y z
N SER A 1 -7.28 24.16 -23.63
CA SER A 1 -6.02 23.38 -23.70
C SER A 1 -6.37 21.96 -23.35
N ASP A 2 -6.59 21.10 -24.34
CA ASP A 2 -7.01 19.72 -24.09
C ASP A 2 -5.80 18.90 -23.63
N CYS A 3 -5.76 18.63 -22.33
CA CYS A 3 -4.78 17.73 -21.74
C CYS A 3 -5.19 16.30 -22.13
N VAL A 4 -4.70 15.79 -23.25
CA VAL A 4 -4.72 14.34 -23.50
C VAL A 4 -3.73 13.72 -22.53
N ILE A 5 -4.20 13.42 -21.33
CA ILE A 5 -3.49 12.53 -20.41
C ILE A 5 -3.63 11.15 -21.05
N THR A 6 -2.60 10.68 -21.74
CA THR A 6 -2.48 9.26 -22.09
C THR A 6 -2.58 8.47 -20.80
N GLY A 7 -3.75 7.87 -20.56
CA GLY A 7 -4.02 7.11 -19.35
C GLY A 7 -3.16 5.84 -19.34
N LEU A 8 -2.17 5.81 -18.45
CA LEU A 8 -1.48 4.57 -18.12
C LEU A 8 -2.38 3.76 -17.18
N ASN A 9 -2.87 2.62 -17.66
CA ASN A 9 -3.62 1.69 -16.83
C ASN A 9 -2.61 0.86 -16.02
N VAL A 10 -2.61 1.06 -14.71
CA VAL A 10 -1.74 0.32 -13.78
C VAL A 10 -2.64 -0.40 -12.78
N ARG A 11 -2.43 -1.70 -12.60
CA ARG A 11 -3.24 -2.53 -11.69
C ARG A 11 -2.70 -2.49 -10.27
N PHE A 12 -3.52 -2.00 -9.35
CA PHE A 12 -3.23 -2.01 -7.92
C PHE A 12 -4.10 -3.02 -7.18
N LEU A 13 -3.49 -3.72 -6.22
CA LEU A 13 -4.16 -4.48 -5.18
C LEU A 13 -4.24 -3.60 -3.94
N CYS A 14 -5.46 -3.29 -3.51
CA CYS A 14 -5.71 -2.43 -2.38
C CYS A 14 -6.53 -3.17 -1.32
N GLY A 15 -6.33 -2.80 -0.06
CA GLY A 15 -7.11 -3.31 1.05
C GLY A 15 -7.28 -2.26 2.13
N VAL A 16 -8.40 -2.34 2.84
CA VAL A 16 -8.74 -1.44 3.94
C VAL A 16 -9.24 -2.24 5.13
N TYR A 17 -8.78 -1.85 6.32
CA TYR A 17 -9.30 -2.30 7.60
C TYR A 17 -9.89 -1.09 8.32
N CYS A 18 -11.11 -1.24 8.82
CA CYS A 18 -11.84 -0.20 9.53
C CYS A 18 -12.35 -0.78 10.85
N GLY A 19 -12.03 -0.13 11.97
CA GLY A 19 -12.42 -0.64 13.28
C GLY A 19 -12.18 0.36 14.40
N VAL A 20 -12.49 -0.09 15.63
CA VAL A 20 -12.27 0.70 16.86
C VAL A 20 -10.78 0.87 17.16
N VAL A 21 -9.96 -0.09 16.75
CA VAL A 21 -8.50 -0.06 16.84
C VAL A 21 -7.89 0.09 15.44
N SER A 22 -6.64 0.53 15.34
CA SER A 22 -6.02 0.82 14.05
C SER A 22 -5.92 -0.38 13.11
N GLY A 23 -5.78 -1.61 13.63
CA GLY A 23 -5.60 -2.80 12.80
C GLY A 23 -4.37 -2.75 11.89
N PHE A 24 -3.35 -1.98 12.29
CA PHE A 24 -2.11 -1.85 11.52
C PHE A 24 -1.41 -3.21 11.33
N GLU A 25 -1.43 -4.05 12.35
CA GLU A 25 -0.86 -5.40 12.29
C GLU A 25 -1.63 -6.31 11.32
N GLU A 26 -2.96 -6.14 11.21
CA GLU A 26 -3.78 -6.90 10.27
C GLU A 26 -3.41 -6.59 8.82
N ILE A 27 -3.26 -5.30 8.48
CA ILE A 27 -2.87 -4.91 7.11
C ILE A 27 -1.44 -5.37 6.80
N VAL A 28 -0.49 -5.22 7.74
CA VAL A 28 0.90 -5.65 7.55
C VAL A 28 0.99 -7.17 7.45
N GLY A 29 0.18 -7.90 8.22
CA GLY A 29 0.04 -9.35 8.15
C GLY A 29 -0.47 -9.80 6.79
N ALA A 30 -1.53 -9.15 6.27
CA ALA A 30 -2.08 -9.43 4.95
C ALA A 30 -1.06 -9.20 3.81
N ILE A 31 -0.38 -8.05 3.83
CA ILE A 31 0.68 -7.72 2.86
C ILE A 31 1.80 -8.77 2.92
N SER A 32 2.27 -9.08 4.14
CA SER A 32 3.34 -10.05 4.34
C SER A 32 2.94 -11.45 3.87
N PHE A 33 1.69 -11.86 4.09
CA PHE A 33 1.17 -13.13 3.60
C PHE A 33 1.18 -13.19 2.07
N ILE A 34 0.72 -12.13 1.39
CA ILE A 34 0.73 -12.05 -0.07
C ILE A 34 2.17 -12.11 -0.61
N LEU A 35 3.08 -11.28 -0.09
CA LEU A 35 4.46 -11.23 -0.57
C LEU A 35 5.22 -12.53 -0.31
N LYS A 36 4.97 -13.21 0.82
CA LYS A 36 5.52 -14.55 1.10
C LYS A 36 5.05 -15.60 0.12
N LYS A 37 3.82 -15.53 -0.39
CA LYS A 37 3.32 -16.47 -1.40
C LYS A 37 4.03 -16.32 -2.74
N VAL A 38 4.47 -15.11 -3.07
CA VAL A 38 5.22 -14.81 -4.29
C VAL A 38 6.72 -15.08 -4.12
N ASP A 39 7.16 -15.38 -2.89
CA ASP A 39 8.55 -15.67 -2.52
C ASP A 39 9.50 -14.54 -2.97
N LEU A 40 9.14 -13.28 -2.73
CA LEU A 40 10.00 -12.14 -3.05
C LEU A 40 10.58 -11.53 -1.79
N ASP A 41 11.86 -11.18 -1.80
CA ASP A 41 12.49 -10.44 -0.71
C ASP A 41 12.01 -8.99 -0.74
N TYR A 42 11.38 -8.57 0.35
CA TYR A 42 10.83 -7.22 0.49
C TYR A 42 11.27 -6.58 1.81
N ASN A 43 11.26 -5.25 1.82
CA ASN A 43 11.49 -4.47 3.03
C ASN A 43 10.48 -3.32 3.11
N TYR A 44 10.09 -2.98 4.34
CA TYR A 44 9.32 -1.77 4.62
C TYR A 44 10.27 -0.60 4.83
N ARG A 45 9.88 0.59 4.37
CA ARG A 45 10.57 1.85 4.68
C ARG A 45 9.55 2.86 5.18
N GLU A 46 9.91 3.59 6.23
CA GLU A 46 9.11 4.74 6.65
C GLU A 46 9.10 5.79 5.53
N GLU A 47 7.92 6.29 5.21
CA GLU A 47 7.76 7.31 4.17
C GLU A 47 6.63 8.26 4.59
N ARG A 48 6.90 9.56 4.50
CA ARG A 48 5.89 10.58 4.80
C ARG A 48 4.89 10.66 3.65
N SER A 49 3.63 10.46 3.98
CA SER A 49 2.50 10.63 3.07
C SER A 49 1.42 11.42 3.77
N LYS A 50 0.80 12.38 3.08
CA LYS A 50 -0.36 13.12 3.60
C LYS A 50 -1.59 12.23 3.82
N ARG A 51 -1.61 11.03 3.22
CA ARG A 51 -2.69 10.05 3.38
C ARG A 51 -2.65 9.38 4.75
N TYR A 52 -1.46 9.26 5.34
CA TYR A 52 -1.24 8.45 6.53
C TYR A 52 -0.85 9.31 7.72
N PHE A 53 -1.29 8.89 8.89
CA PHE A 53 -0.91 9.49 10.16
C PHE A 53 0.61 9.43 10.35
N GLU A 54 1.19 10.50 10.91
CA GLU A 54 2.64 10.66 10.97
C GLU A 54 3.30 9.46 11.68
N LYS A 55 4.38 8.92 11.09
CA LYS A 55 5.12 7.73 11.57
C LYS A 55 4.31 6.43 11.63
N ARG A 56 3.06 6.43 11.17
CA ARG A 56 2.18 5.25 11.10
C ARG A 56 1.87 4.87 9.65
N GLY A 57 2.79 5.17 8.75
CA GLY A 57 2.73 4.78 7.34
C GLY A 57 4.11 4.57 6.75
N GLY A 58 4.15 3.91 5.60
CA GLY A 58 5.37 3.58 4.92
C GLY A 58 5.14 3.08 3.51
N ALA A 59 6.24 2.64 2.92
CA ALA A 59 6.29 2.10 1.57
C ALA A 59 6.94 0.72 1.56
N ILE A 60 6.50 -0.08 0.60
CA ILE A 60 6.97 -1.45 0.38
C ILE A 60 7.97 -1.40 -0.76
N TYR A 61 9.14 -1.98 -0.54
CA TYR A 61 10.22 -2.04 -1.52
C TYR A 61 10.60 -3.49 -1.82
N ILE A 62 10.83 -3.78 -3.10
CA ILE A 62 11.40 -5.04 -3.60
C ILE A 62 12.59 -4.67 -4.47
N ALA A 63 13.76 -5.26 -4.22
CA ALA A 63 15.01 -4.93 -4.93
C ALA A 63 15.30 -3.41 -5.02
N GLY A 64 14.94 -2.64 -3.99
CA GLY A 64 15.12 -1.19 -3.95
C GLY A 64 14.09 -0.37 -4.74
N VAL A 65 13.13 -1.00 -5.43
CA VAL A 65 12.03 -0.35 -6.15
C VAL A 65 10.80 -0.28 -5.27
N LYS A 66 10.15 0.88 -5.21
CA LYS A 66 8.87 1.06 -4.52
C LYS A 66 7.74 0.36 -5.28
N VAL A 67 7.12 -0.61 -4.61
CA VAL A 67 6.00 -1.41 -5.15
C VAL A 67 4.67 -1.11 -4.47
N GLY A 68 4.64 -0.39 -3.36
CA GLY A 68 3.39 -0.09 -2.67
C GLY A 68 3.53 0.85 -1.49
N THR A 69 2.40 1.15 -0.86
CA THR A 69 2.29 1.96 0.34
C THR A 69 1.29 1.36 1.32
N PHE A 70 1.47 1.65 2.60
CA PHE A 70 0.58 1.18 3.65
C PHE A 70 0.61 2.13 4.85
N GLY A 71 -0.44 2.15 5.65
CA GLY A 71 -0.48 2.96 6.85
C GLY A 71 -1.85 3.13 7.46
N VAL A 72 -1.86 3.70 8.67
CA VAL A 72 -3.07 4.24 9.32
C VAL A 72 -3.40 5.54 8.61
N VAL A 73 -4.61 5.65 8.06
CA VAL A 73 -5.09 6.86 7.38
C VAL A 73 -5.17 8.02 8.38
N ASP A 74 -4.84 9.21 7.93
CA ASP A 74 -4.97 10.41 8.75
C ASP A 74 -6.44 10.60 9.20
N PRO A 75 -6.72 10.78 10.50
CA PRO A 75 -8.08 10.98 11.00
C PRO A 75 -8.80 12.16 10.36
N GLU A 76 -8.08 13.24 10.02
CA GLU A 76 -8.68 14.39 9.33
C GLU A 76 -9.23 13.98 7.95
N PHE A 77 -8.51 13.10 7.24
CA PHE A 77 -9.00 12.51 6.00
C PHE A 77 -10.23 11.64 6.23
N CYS A 78 -10.25 10.79 7.26
CA CYS A 78 -11.42 9.97 7.59
C CYS A 78 -12.66 10.83 7.86
N SER A 79 -12.51 11.93 8.61
CA SER A 79 -13.60 12.85 8.93
C SER A 79 -14.18 13.54 7.69
N LEU A 80 -13.35 13.87 6.68
CA LEU A 80 -13.83 14.42 5.41
C LEU A 80 -14.78 13.48 4.66
N PHE A 81 -14.66 12.16 4.88
CA PHE A 81 -15.52 11.14 4.28
C PHE A 81 -16.60 10.63 5.24
N GLY A 82 -16.76 11.25 6.41
CA GLY A 82 -17.76 10.83 7.41
C GLY A 82 -17.46 9.46 8.04
N VAL A 83 -16.18 9.09 8.15
CA VAL A 83 -15.73 7.85 8.77
C VAL A 83 -15.24 8.13 10.18
N ASP A 84 -16.01 7.69 11.18
CA ASP A 84 -15.72 7.91 12.61
C ASP A 84 -14.77 6.86 13.22
N PHE A 85 -14.27 5.94 12.40
CA PHE A 85 -13.42 4.83 12.82
C PHE A 85 -11.98 5.04 12.40
N VAL A 86 -11.06 4.33 13.07
CA VAL A 86 -9.66 4.29 12.63
C VAL A 86 -9.58 3.39 11.41
N VAL A 87 -8.96 3.93 10.35
CA VAL A 87 -8.81 3.23 9.08
C VAL A 87 -7.33 2.95 8.84
N SER A 88 -7.00 1.71 8.52
CA SER A 88 -5.69 1.33 7.97
C SER A 88 -5.86 0.85 6.55
N SER A 89 -4.94 1.22 5.66
CA SER A 89 -5.02 0.81 4.26
C SER A 89 -3.65 0.47 3.69
N PHE A 90 -3.69 -0.31 2.61
CA PHE A 90 -2.52 -0.58 1.79
C PHE A 90 -2.88 -0.58 0.31
N GLU A 91 -1.89 -0.28 -0.52
CA GLU A 91 -1.96 -0.34 -1.98
C GLU A 91 -0.65 -0.91 -2.51
N ILE A 92 -0.74 -1.86 -3.43
CA ILE A 92 0.40 -2.56 -4.01
C ILE A 92 0.23 -2.60 -5.52
N ASP A 93 1.26 -2.19 -6.25
CA ASP A 93 1.36 -2.29 -7.69
C ASP A 93 1.61 -3.74 -8.09
N VAL A 94 0.57 -4.39 -8.63
CA VAL A 94 0.60 -5.81 -8.98
C VAL A 94 1.47 -6.05 -10.21
N GLU A 95 1.57 -5.08 -11.11
CA GLU A 95 2.38 -5.21 -12.32
C GLU A 95 3.87 -5.25 -11.97
N LYS A 96 4.32 -4.41 -11.02
CA LYS A 96 5.68 -4.47 -10.49
C LYS A 96 5.97 -5.79 -9.79
N ILE A 97 5.06 -6.27 -8.94
CA ILE A 97 5.23 -7.57 -8.28
C ILE A 97 5.34 -8.69 -9.30
N TYR A 98 4.46 -8.69 -10.30
CA TYR A 98 4.46 -9.71 -11.34
C TYR A 98 5.75 -9.70 -12.16
N ALA A 99 6.28 -8.51 -12.48
CA ALA A 99 7.57 -8.37 -13.16
C ALA A 99 8.71 -9.02 -12.36
N PHE A 100 8.81 -8.73 -11.05
CA PHE A 100 9.81 -9.36 -10.17
C PHE A 100 9.61 -10.87 -10.04
N PHE A 101 8.36 -11.33 -9.95
CA PHE A 101 8.05 -12.76 -9.89
C PHE A 101 8.52 -13.50 -11.15
N ILE A 102 8.26 -12.94 -12.34
CA ILE A 102 8.71 -13.53 -13.60
C ILE A 102 10.24 -13.51 -13.70
N GLU A 103 10.90 -12.43 -13.29
CA GLU A 103 12.37 -12.34 -13.32
C GLU A 103 13.03 -13.39 -12.41
N LYS A 104 12.47 -13.63 -11.22
CA LYS A 104 12.98 -14.65 -10.30
C LYS A 104 12.81 -16.09 -10.81
N ASN A 105 11.75 -16.36 -11.59
CA ASN A 105 11.39 -17.71 -12.07
C ASN A 105 11.82 -17.98 -13.52
N LYS A 106 12.66 -17.11 -14.10
CA LYS A 106 13.36 -17.36 -15.37
C LYS A 106 14.63 -18.17 -15.12
#